data_AF-A0A9P4USV8-F1
#
_entry.id   AF-A0A9P4USV8-F1
#
_cell.length_a   1.000
_cell.length_b   1.000
_cell.length_c   1.000
_cell.angle_alpha   90.00
_cell.angle_beta   90.00
_cell.angle_gamma   90.00
#
_symmetry.space_group_name_H-M   'P 1'
#
loop_
_entity.id
_entity.type
_entity.pdbx_description
1 polymer ?
#
loop_
_entity_poly.entity_id
_entity_poly.type
_entity_poly.pdbx_seq_one_letter_code
_entity_poly.pdbx_strand_id
1 'polypeptide(L)'
;MGGTAPPYRDDPDAVSLHTTPDDYDYDAPEITGLPPSYADSEASSSAAAPVLRHVPPPSSRMDHNNAVRLSGGKPQVCETQTVLDARYDSDPVYLEEGIRELAKQAPLPLVYIMGHHKETVKRGDKKETKSITDFRIVLNMQRCLKNNFDDSDTTWMTLRTVENGEKTHRGTIMKKRAPGFNQDIEVGTPKPELKEWCHLYCASPSMLRIFRLRRVVTGFDEDLLKKRLEGLIRSTNYRGHISITFPIEDKNVDLFTTNRINQWRLKTWVRWIFYLTFLWIFSWPYLFFATKRYSVVKAEWPFSSSDGHGNKRYTTISEEQWFERWHVGIRRLVLDRFEGEASEEHLQGVIARPADPPMPGTIQTGHGGLDNAVGLLTQGFQVASAISRGDNLARGLQGGWGYDC
;
A
#
# COMPACT_ATOMS: atom_id res chain seq x y z
N MET A 1 -49.03 46.66 4.93
CA MET A 1 -48.82 47.70 3.90
C MET A 1 -47.77 47.16 2.94
N GLY A 2 -48.21 46.71 1.76
CA GLY A 2 -47.35 46.11 0.74
C GLY A 2 -46.77 47.18 -0.19
N GLY A 3 -45.49 47.06 -0.52
CA GLY A 3 -44.80 47.91 -1.49
C GLY A 3 -44.77 47.22 -2.85
N THR A 4 -45.41 47.84 -3.83
CA THR A 4 -45.48 47.46 -5.25
C THR A 4 -44.16 47.74 -5.98
N ALA A 5 -43.67 46.77 -6.76
CA ALA A 5 -42.52 46.93 -7.65
C ALA A 5 -42.89 47.76 -8.91
N PRO A 6 -41.93 48.52 -9.49
CA PRO A 6 -42.17 49.30 -10.70
C PRO A 6 -42.25 48.42 -11.97
N PRO A 7 -42.99 48.85 -13.02
CA PRO A 7 -43.22 48.07 -14.23
C PRO A 7 -41.97 48.02 -15.13
N TYR A 8 -41.80 46.86 -15.78
CA TYR A 8 -40.77 46.58 -16.78
C TYR A 8 -40.95 47.50 -18.01
N ARG A 9 -39.84 48.03 -18.54
CA ARG A 9 -39.80 48.95 -19.66
C ARG A 9 -38.94 48.32 -20.75
N ASP A 10 -39.52 48.02 -21.90
CA ASP A 10 -38.81 47.47 -23.06
C ASP A 10 -37.87 48.54 -23.64
N ASP A 11 -36.58 48.20 -23.71
CA ASP A 11 -35.52 49.04 -24.28
C ASP A 11 -35.47 48.79 -25.80
N PRO A 12 -35.71 49.80 -26.66
CA PRO A 12 -35.84 49.60 -28.11
C PRO A 12 -34.51 49.32 -28.84
N ASP A 13 -33.37 49.28 -28.15
CA ASP A 13 -32.03 49.05 -28.72
C ASP A 13 -31.45 47.65 -28.40
N ALA A 14 -32.29 46.69 -28.01
CA ALA A 14 -31.88 45.29 -27.88
C ALA A 14 -31.65 44.65 -29.27
N VAL A 15 -30.44 44.80 -29.80
CA VAL A 15 -30.01 44.21 -31.07
C VAL A 15 -29.88 42.69 -30.91
N SER A 16 -30.70 41.94 -31.65
CA SER A 16 -30.74 40.48 -31.64
C SER A 16 -29.44 39.87 -32.22
N LEU A 17 -28.85 38.90 -31.52
CA LEU A 17 -27.57 38.23 -31.85
C LEU A 17 -27.59 37.34 -33.11
N HIS A 18 -28.60 37.45 -33.97
CA HIS A 18 -28.82 36.53 -35.09
C HIS A 18 -29.11 37.18 -36.45
N THR A 19 -28.62 38.40 -36.70
CA THR A 19 -28.66 38.96 -38.06
C THR A 19 -27.26 39.40 -38.49
N THR A 20 -26.62 38.60 -39.33
CA THR A 20 -25.47 39.00 -40.15
C THR A 20 -26.00 39.47 -41.51
N PRO A 21 -25.86 40.75 -41.89
CA PRO A 21 -26.09 41.19 -43.26
C PRO A 21 -24.89 40.81 -44.13
N ASP A 22 -25.16 40.13 -45.26
CA ASP A 22 -24.18 39.49 -46.15
C ASP A 22 -23.46 40.45 -47.13
N ASP A 23 -23.55 41.77 -46.99
CA ASP A 23 -22.93 42.70 -47.95
C ASP A 23 -21.98 43.69 -47.26
N TYR A 24 -20.71 43.29 -47.16
CA TYR A 24 -19.60 44.23 -47.11
C TYR A 24 -18.51 43.77 -48.09
N ASP A 25 -18.48 44.44 -49.24
CA ASP A 25 -17.45 44.31 -50.26
C ASP A 25 -16.17 45.03 -49.77
N TYR A 26 -15.12 44.27 -49.47
CA TYR A 26 -13.82 44.81 -49.05
C TYR A 26 -12.89 44.88 -50.27
N ASP A 27 -12.76 46.08 -50.85
CA ASP A 27 -11.68 46.41 -51.78
C ASP A 27 -10.34 46.44 -51.01
N ALA A 28 -9.52 45.39 -51.17
CA ALA A 28 -8.21 45.25 -50.53
C ALA A 28 -7.09 45.75 -51.46
N PRO A 29 -6.27 46.74 -51.06
CA PRO A 29 -4.99 46.97 -51.72
C PRO A 29 -3.97 45.89 -51.30
N GLU A 30 -3.24 45.32 -52.28
CA GLU A 30 -2.17 44.34 -52.07
C GLU A 30 -1.08 44.90 -51.13
N ILE A 31 -1.06 44.44 -49.88
CA ILE A 31 0.05 44.66 -48.94
C ILE A 31 0.97 43.43 -49.00
N THR A 32 2.00 43.53 -49.85
CA THR A 32 3.20 42.69 -49.77
C THR A 32 3.98 43.05 -48.51
N GLY A 33 3.67 42.37 -47.41
CA GLY A 33 4.33 42.56 -46.13
C GLY A 33 3.67 41.70 -45.06
N LEU A 34 3.95 40.39 -45.10
CA LEU A 34 3.56 39.49 -44.01
C LEU A 34 4.11 40.03 -42.69
N PRO A 35 3.29 40.13 -41.62
CA PRO A 35 3.78 40.53 -40.31
C PRO A 35 4.80 39.50 -39.79
N PRO A 36 5.79 39.94 -38.99
CA PRO A 36 6.81 39.04 -38.48
C PRO A 36 6.16 37.90 -37.68
N SER A 37 6.62 36.67 -37.92
CA SER A 37 6.12 35.51 -37.19
C SER A 37 6.48 35.68 -35.71
N TYR A 38 5.49 35.49 -34.84
CA TYR A 38 5.60 35.58 -33.39
C TYR A 38 6.44 34.46 -32.75
N ALA A 39 7.30 33.77 -33.52
CA ALA A 39 8.09 32.64 -33.03
C ALA A 39 9.39 33.06 -32.31
N ASP A 40 9.85 34.32 -32.44
CA ASP A 40 11.16 34.75 -31.92
C ASP A 40 11.12 35.70 -30.71
N SER A 41 9.97 35.87 -30.04
CA SER A 41 9.85 36.73 -28.83
C SER A 41 9.69 35.98 -27.50
N GLU A 42 9.80 34.65 -27.48
CA GLU A 42 9.77 33.85 -26.24
C GLU A 42 11.18 33.46 -25.74
N ALA A 43 12.24 34.05 -26.28
CA ALA A 43 13.61 33.84 -25.81
C ALA A 43 14.04 34.89 -24.77
N SER A 44 13.26 35.08 -23.69
CA SER A 44 13.67 35.71 -22.43
C SER A 44 12.48 35.81 -21.48
N SER A 45 12.56 35.15 -20.31
CA SER A 45 11.66 35.31 -19.16
C SER A 45 10.42 34.40 -19.05
N SER A 46 10.42 33.20 -19.62
CA SER A 46 9.53 32.14 -19.13
C SER A 46 10.11 31.59 -17.81
N ALA A 47 9.85 32.30 -16.71
CA ALA A 47 9.90 31.69 -15.39
C ALA A 47 8.95 30.48 -15.46
N ALA A 48 9.51 29.27 -15.47
CA ALA A 48 8.76 28.03 -15.50
C ALA A 48 7.64 28.14 -14.46
N ALA A 49 6.38 28.08 -14.92
CA ALA A 49 5.24 27.95 -14.03
C ALA A 49 5.60 26.86 -13.00
N PRO A 50 5.46 27.13 -11.69
CA PRO A 50 5.86 26.15 -10.70
C PRO A 50 5.05 24.90 -10.99
N VAL A 51 5.75 23.85 -11.45
CA VAL A 51 5.16 22.52 -11.56
C VAL A 51 4.68 22.23 -10.16
N LEU A 52 3.37 22.31 -9.95
CA LEU A 52 2.70 21.85 -8.75
C LEU A 52 2.95 20.34 -8.72
N ARG A 53 4.12 19.96 -8.20
CA ARG A 53 4.38 18.61 -7.75
C ARG A 53 3.39 18.42 -6.62
N HIS A 54 2.25 17.82 -6.93
CA HIS A 54 1.42 17.16 -5.96
C HIS A 54 2.31 16.11 -5.33
N VAL A 55 3.04 16.50 -4.28
CA VAL A 55 3.63 15.55 -3.37
C VAL A 55 2.42 14.94 -2.67
N PRO A 56 2.10 13.66 -2.93
CA PRO A 56 1.02 13.02 -2.20
C PRO A 56 1.31 13.19 -0.70
N PRO A 57 0.28 13.35 0.14
CA PRO A 57 0.49 13.42 1.58
C PRO A 57 1.40 12.25 1.99
N PRO A 58 2.35 12.46 2.91
CA PRO A 58 3.35 11.46 3.26
C PRO A 58 2.63 10.17 3.64
N SER A 59 2.63 9.20 2.73
CA SER A 59 1.95 7.93 2.97
C SER A 59 2.84 7.12 3.91
N SER A 60 2.27 6.55 4.96
CA SER A 60 2.96 5.54 5.80
C SER A 60 3.21 4.23 5.05
N ARG A 61 2.79 4.15 3.78
CA ARG A 61 2.84 2.99 2.91
C ARG A 61 4.26 2.67 2.50
N MET A 62 4.58 1.38 2.42
CA MET A 62 5.81 0.93 1.81
C MET A 62 5.72 1.04 0.28
N ASP A 63 6.78 1.49 -0.37
CA ASP A 63 6.89 1.43 -1.83
C ASP A 63 7.23 0.00 -2.25
N HIS A 64 6.21 -0.78 -2.59
CA HIS A 64 6.36 -2.16 -3.02
C HIS A 64 6.99 -2.31 -4.41
N ASN A 65 7.13 -1.23 -5.19
CA ASN A 65 7.82 -1.30 -6.48
C ASN A 65 9.34 -1.35 -6.26
N ASN A 66 9.87 -0.44 -5.44
CA ASN A 66 11.32 -0.25 -5.32
C ASN A 66 11.94 -0.84 -4.05
N ALA A 67 11.18 -0.98 -2.96
CA ALA A 67 11.70 -1.41 -1.67
C ALA A 67 11.18 -2.80 -1.29
N VAL A 68 12.06 -3.81 -1.39
CA VAL A 68 11.80 -5.15 -0.86
C VAL A 68 12.70 -5.40 0.33
N ARG A 69 12.10 -5.63 1.49
CA ARG A 69 12.82 -6.13 2.65
C ARG A 69 12.26 -7.49 3.01
N LEU A 70 13.10 -8.51 2.86
CA LEU A 70 12.76 -9.87 3.27
C LEU A 70 13.37 -10.16 4.63
N SER A 71 12.56 -10.66 5.56
CA SER A 71 13.03 -11.17 6.85
C SER A 71 12.53 -12.60 7.00
N GLY A 72 13.46 -13.55 7.16
CA GLY A 72 13.11 -14.98 7.24
C GLY A 72 12.33 -15.50 6.01
N GLY A 73 12.57 -14.92 4.83
CA GLY A 73 11.87 -15.29 3.58
C GLY A 73 10.46 -14.70 3.42
N LYS A 74 10.02 -13.82 4.33
CA LYS A 74 8.73 -13.12 4.26
C LYS A 74 8.93 -11.62 3.97
N PRO A 75 8.03 -11.01 3.18
CA PRO A 75 8.04 -9.57 2.95
C PRO A 75 7.75 -8.83 4.26
N GLN A 76 8.59 -7.86 4.59
CA GLN A 76 8.38 -6.94 5.68
C GLN A 76 7.55 -5.77 5.16
N VAL A 77 6.47 -5.42 5.88
CA VAL A 77 5.59 -4.29 5.54
C VAL A 77 5.48 -3.30 6.69
N CYS A 78 4.98 -2.10 6.41
CA CYS A 78 4.70 -1.10 7.43
C CYS A 78 3.46 -1.48 8.25
N GLU A 79 3.62 -2.36 9.24
CA GLU A 79 2.50 -2.86 10.05
C GLU A 79 1.96 -1.85 11.09
N THR A 80 2.76 -0.85 11.47
CA THR A 80 2.43 0.03 12.60
C THR A 80 2.66 1.49 12.24
N GLN A 81 1.58 2.26 12.27
CA GLN A 81 1.60 3.72 12.21
C GLN A 81 1.88 4.28 13.60
N THR A 82 2.63 5.38 13.66
CA THR A 82 2.96 6.07 14.91
C THR A 82 2.33 7.46 14.89
N VAL A 83 1.60 7.80 15.94
CA VAL A 83 0.99 9.12 16.11
C VAL A 83 1.49 9.74 17.42
N LEU A 84 1.80 11.03 17.37
CA LEU A 84 2.23 11.86 18.49
C LEU A 84 1.41 13.16 18.46
N ASP A 85 0.46 13.30 19.39
CA ASP A 85 -0.30 14.55 19.61
C ASP A 85 -0.46 14.74 21.12
N ALA A 86 -0.11 15.93 21.61
CA ALA A 86 -0.16 16.27 23.02
C ALA A 86 -1.60 16.26 23.57
N ARG A 87 -2.61 16.48 22.72
CA ARG A 87 -4.02 16.45 23.14
C ARG A 87 -4.45 15.05 23.58
N TYR A 88 -3.90 14.01 22.96
CA TYR A 88 -4.16 12.62 23.36
C TYR A 88 -3.60 12.27 24.74
N ASP A 89 -2.69 13.09 25.30
CA ASP A 89 -2.06 12.81 26.59
C ASP A 89 -2.94 13.14 27.79
N SER A 90 -3.77 14.19 27.68
CA SER A 90 -4.52 14.77 28.79
C SER A 90 -6.03 14.77 28.59
N ASP A 91 -6.52 14.77 27.35
CA ASP A 91 -7.96 14.83 27.06
C ASP A 91 -8.51 13.43 26.67
N PRO A 92 -9.26 12.77 27.58
CA PRO A 92 -9.82 11.45 27.32
C PRO A 92 -10.95 11.46 26.27
N VAL A 93 -11.66 12.58 26.10
CA VAL A 93 -12.76 12.71 25.13
C VAL A 93 -12.17 12.83 23.73
N TYR A 94 -11.18 13.71 23.56
CA TYR A 94 -10.46 13.87 22.31
C TYR A 94 -9.73 12.58 21.89
N LEU A 95 -9.18 11.83 22.86
CA LEU A 95 -8.58 10.51 22.62
C LEU A 95 -9.62 9.50 22.13
N GLU A 96 -10.81 9.45 22.75
CA GLU A 96 -11.88 8.55 22.33
C GLU A 96 -12.34 8.86 20.89
N GLU A 97 -12.60 10.13 20.58
CA GLU A 97 -12.98 10.57 19.24
C GLU A 97 -11.90 10.23 18.20
N GLY A 98 -10.64 10.52 18.52
CA GLY A 98 -9.50 10.18 17.67
C GLY A 98 -9.36 8.68 17.42
N ILE A 99 -9.56 7.83 18.44
CA ILE A 99 -9.54 6.38 18.26
C ILE A 99 -10.68 5.92 17.35
N ARG A 100 -11.89 6.47 17.51
CA ARG A 100 -13.04 6.13 16.65
C ARG A 100 -12.78 6.55 15.20
N GLU A 101 -12.24 7.73 14.96
CA GLU A 101 -11.82 8.20 13.64
C GLU A 101 -10.73 7.31 13.02
N LEU A 102 -9.67 7.00 13.78
CA LEU A 102 -8.59 6.12 13.33
C LEU A 102 -9.08 4.70 13.07
N ALA A 103 -10.11 4.24 13.77
CA ALA A 103 -10.70 2.93 13.58
C ALA A 103 -11.45 2.83 12.24
N LYS A 104 -12.08 3.93 11.77
CA LYS A 104 -12.76 4.01 10.46
C LYS A 104 -11.81 3.84 9.28
N GLN A 105 -10.51 4.04 9.48
CA GLN A 105 -9.51 3.75 8.45
C GLN A 105 -9.29 2.24 8.36
N ALA A 106 -9.63 1.65 7.21
CA ALA A 106 -9.44 0.23 6.97
C ALA A 106 -7.95 -0.15 6.93
N PRO A 107 -7.55 -1.30 7.51
CA PRO A 107 -6.22 -1.84 7.31
C PRO A 107 -5.99 -2.19 5.83
N LEU A 108 -4.74 -2.38 5.45
CA LEU A 108 -4.32 -2.68 4.08
C LEU A 108 -3.86 -4.15 3.98
N PRO A 109 -4.78 -5.13 3.84
CA PRO A 109 -4.40 -6.50 3.54
C PRO A 109 -3.82 -6.58 2.12
N LEU A 110 -2.66 -7.22 2.00
CA LEU A 110 -1.97 -7.41 0.72
C LEU A 110 -1.89 -8.90 0.39
N VAL A 111 -2.02 -9.26 -0.89
CA VAL A 111 -1.61 -10.56 -1.41
C VAL A 111 -0.22 -10.42 -1.98
N TYR A 112 0.75 -11.06 -1.34
CA TYR A 112 2.16 -11.00 -1.74
C TYR A 112 2.55 -12.35 -2.35
N ILE A 113 2.76 -12.36 -3.66
CA ILE A 113 3.08 -13.55 -4.45
C ILE A 113 4.53 -13.45 -4.94
N MET A 114 5.38 -14.40 -4.56
CA MET A 114 6.78 -14.46 -5.00
C MET A 114 7.13 -15.82 -5.58
N GLY A 115 7.79 -15.80 -6.74
CA GLY A 115 8.53 -16.94 -7.28
C GLY A 115 10.03 -16.68 -7.14
N HIS A 116 10.77 -17.65 -6.62
CA HIS A 116 12.23 -17.61 -6.64
C HIS A 116 12.83 -19.00 -6.94
N HIS A 117 14.00 -19.01 -7.57
CA HIS A 117 14.80 -20.22 -7.76
C HIS A 117 16.21 -20.03 -7.21
N LYS A 118 16.89 -21.15 -6.96
CA LYS A 118 18.29 -21.17 -6.53
C LYS A 118 19.18 -21.46 -7.73
N GLU A 119 20.05 -20.52 -8.05
CA GLU A 119 21.09 -20.70 -9.06
C GLU A 119 22.43 -20.95 -8.36
N THR A 120 23.21 -21.91 -8.83
CA THR A 120 24.56 -22.16 -8.31
C THR A 120 25.58 -21.64 -9.32
N VAL A 121 26.25 -20.56 -8.97
CA VAL A 121 27.27 -19.93 -9.80
C VAL A 121 28.64 -20.39 -9.32
N LYS A 122 29.44 -20.97 -10.22
CA LYS A 122 30.84 -21.32 -9.95
C LYS A 122 31.72 -20.11 -10.26
N ARG A 123 32.38 -19.54 -9.26
CA ARG A 123 33.35 -18.45 -9.43
C ARG A 123 34.72 -18.95 -8.97
N GLY A 124 35.55 -19.36 -9.92
CA GLY A 124 36.82 -20.05 -9.63
C GLY A 124 36.58 -21.40 -8.96
N ASP A 125 37.27 -21.65 -7.84
CA ASP A 125 37.12 -22.89 -7.05
C ASP A 125 35.92 -22.88 -6.09
N LYS A 126 35.23 -21.74 -5.92
CA LYS A 126 34.09 -21.63 -5.01
C LYS A 126 32.77 -21.75 -5.75
N LYS A 127 31.85 -22.54 -5.19
CA LYS A 127 30.45 -22.63 -5.61
C LYS A 127 29.62 -21.76 -4.68
N GLU A 128 28.91 -20.77 -5.23
CA GLU A 128 27.98 -19.93 -4.49
C GLU A 128 26.56 -20.20 -4.98
N THR A 129 25.65 -20.52 -4.06
CA THR A 129 24.22 -20.62 -4.36
C THR A 129 23.56 -19.27 -4.09
N LYS A 130 22.95 -18.69 -5.11
CA LYS A 130 22.21 -17.42 -5.05
C LYS A 130 20.72 -17.69 -5.25
N SER A 131 19.89 -17.04 -4.44
CA SER A 131 18.43 -17.06 -4.62
C SER A 131 18.05 -15.89 -5.51
N ILE A 132 17.43 -16.18 -6.65
CA ILE A 132 17.01 -15.17 -7.64
C ILE A 132 15.49 -15.13 -7.63
N THR A 133 14.94 -13.92 -7.54
CA THR A 133 13.49 -13.68 -7.65
C THR A 133 13.11 -13.69 -9.13
N ASP A 134 12.15 -14.51 -9.51
CA ASP A 134 11.67 -14.62 -10.89
C ASP A 134 10.50 -13.68 -11.16
N PHE A 135 9.63 -13.52 -10.17
CA PHE A 135 8.50 -12.61 -10.20
C PHE A 135 8.07 -12.28 -8.78
N ARG A 136 7.47 -11.10 -8.63
CA ARG A 136 6.98 -10.57 -7.38
C ARG A 136 5.77 -9.69 -7.63
N ILE A 137 4.61 -10.15 -7.23
CA ILE A 137 3.34 -9.47 -7.47
C ILE A 137 2.73 -9.13 -6.12
N VAL A 138 2.45 -7.85 -5.90
CA VAL A 138 1.76 -7.36 -4.70
C VAL A 138 0.41 -6.80 -5.09
N LEU A 139 -0.67 -7.36 -4.54
CA LEU A 139 -2.05 -6.90 -4.79
C LEU A 139 -2.65 -6.33 -3.51
N ASN A 140 -3.33 -5.19 -3.61
CA ASN A 140 -4.07 -4.59 -2.49
C ASN A 140 -5.49 -5.16 -2.41
N MET A 141 -5.93 -5.60 -1.22
CA MET A 141 -7.28 -6.12 -0.96
C MET A 141 -8.15 -5.20 -0.09
N GLN A 142 -7.70 -3.98 0.25
CA GLN A 142 -8.42 -3.08 1.14
C GLN A 142 -9.86 -2.80 0.70
N ARG A 143 -10.10 -2.63 -0.61
CA ARG A 143 -11.45 -2.38 -1.14
C ARG A 143 -12.42 -3.53 -0.88
N CYS A 144 -11.92 -4.75 -0.68
CA CYS A 144 -12.75 -5.91 -0.36
C CYS A 144 -13.31 -5.86 1.07
N LEU A 145 -12.71 -5.06 1.96
CA LEU A 145 -13.17 -4.84 3.33
C LEU A 145 -14.32 -3.83 3.45
N LYS A 146 -14.64 -3.13 2.36
CA LYS A 146 -15.69 -2.10 2.33
C LYS A 146 -16.80 -2.52 1.40
N ASN A 147 -18.02 -2.43 1.89
CA ASN A 147 -19.17 -2.95 1.17
C ASN A 147 -19.37 -2.22 -0.16
N ASN A 148 -19.76 -2.98 -1.20
CA ASN A 148 -19.86 -2.53 -2.59
C ASN A 148 -18.62 -1.82 -3.15
N PHE A 149 -17.42 -2.04 -2.58
CA PHE A 149 -16.18 -1.35 -2.93
C PHE A 149 -16.25 0.19 -2.77
N ASP A 150 -17.15 0.69 -1.92
CA ASP A 150 -17.28 2.11 -1.59
C ASP A 150 -16.20 2.48 -0.56
N ASP A 151 -15.34 3.44 -0.92
CA ASP A 151 -14.23 3.84 -0.06
C ASP A 151 -14.64 4.56 1.22
N SER A 152 -15.86 5.08 1.29
CA SER A 152 -16.40 5.75 2.47
C SER A 152 -17.16 4.81 3.40
N ASP A 153 -17.50 3.60 2.93
CA ASP A 153 -18.35 2.69 3.68
C ASP A 153 -17.57 2.00 4.82
N THR A 154 -18.06 2.21 6.04
CA THR A 154 -17.54 1.65 7.29
C THR A 154 -18.57 0.80 8.02
N THR A 155 -19.71 0.48 7.38
CA THR A 155 -20.89 -0.16 7.99
C THR A 155 -20.57 -1.47 8.72
N TRP A 156 -19.67 -2.27 8.15
CA TRP A 156 -19.29 -3.57 8.72
C TRP A 156 -18.15 -3.50 9.74
N MET A 157 -17.49 -2.36 9.86
CA MET A 157 -16.44 -2.17 10.85
C MET A 157 -17.06 -2.16 12.24
N THR A 158 -16.49 -2.94 13.16
CA THR A 158 -16.91 -2.92 14.57
C THR A 158 -15.72 -2.60 15.47
N LEU A 159 -15.91 -1.62 16.35
CA LEU A 159 -14.92 -1.29 17.38
C LEU A 159 -15.23 -2.07 18.66
N ARG A 160 -14.30 -2.94 19.07
CA ARG A 160 -14.43 -3.75 20.30
C ARG A 160 -13.29 -3.46 21.27
N THR A 161 -13.60 -3.44 22.56
CA THR A 161 -12.59 -3.53 23.61
C THR A 161 -12.28 -4.99 23.93
N VAL A 162 -11.05 -5.24 24.39
CA VAL A 162 -10.55 -6.57 24.75
C VAL A 162 -11.42 -7.25 25.81
N GLU A 163 -11.63 -8.55 25.66
CA GLU A 163 -12.34 -9.36 26.66
C GLU A 163 -11.50 -9.51 27.93
N ASN A 164 -12.13 -9.65 29.09
CA ASN A 164 -11.42 -9.72 30.38
C ASN A 164 -10.47 -10.92 30.50
N GLY A 165 -10.82 -12.07 29.91
CA GLY A 165 -9.97 -13.25 29.84
C GLY A 165 -8.79 -13.14 28.86
N GLU A 166 -8.77 -12.14 27.99
CA GLU A 166 -7.70 -11.97 27.00
C GLU A 166 -6.41 -11.42 27.64
N LYS A 167 -5.28 -12.08 27.38
CA LYS A 167 -3.97 -11.67 27.86
C LYS A 167 -3.41 -10.54 26.97
N THR A 168 -3.49 -9.30 27.45
CA THR A 168 -3.03 -8.11 26.71
C THR A 168 -2.36 -7.08 27.62
N HIS A 169 -1.82 -6.01 27.06
CA HIS A 169 -1.29 -4.89 27.83
C HIS A 169 -2.46 -3.98 28.25
N ARG A 170 -2.71 -3.87 29.56
CA ARG A 170 -3.82 -3.10 30.16
C ARG A 170 -3.29 -1.95 31.02
N GLY A 171 -2.37 -1.15 30.47
CA GLY A 171 -1.57 -0.20 31.25
C GLY A 171 -0.41 -0.86 31.99
N THR A 172 0.07 -1.99 31.46
CA THR A 172 1.10 -2.82 32.09
C THR A 172 2.29 -3.05 31.15
N ILE A 173 3.46 -3.28 31.73
CA ILE A 173 4.69 -3.59 30.97
C ILE A 173 4.54 -4.95 30.29
N MET A 174 4.08 -5.96 31.03
CA MET A 174 3.81 -7.31 30.55
C MET A 174 2.32 -7.52 30.27
N LYS A 175 2.01 -8.44 29.35
CA LYS A 175 0.61 -8.81 29.05
C LYS A 175 -0.03 -9.56 30.22
N LYS A 176 -1.21 -9.14 30.65
CA LYS A 176 -1.98 -9.72 31.76
C LYS A 176 -3.46 -9.81 31.39
N ARG A 177 -4.20 -10.70 32.05
CA ARG A 177 -5.67 -10.74 32.03
C ARG A 177 -6.23 -9.66 32.95
N ALA A 178 -7.54 -9.41 32.88
CA ALA A 178 -8.19 -8.54 33.85
C ALA A 178 -8.04 -9.11 35.28
N PRO A 179 -7.97 -8.25 36.32
CA PRO A 179 -7.98 -8.71 37.71
C PRO A 179 -9.18 -9.64 37.98
N GLY A 180 -8.94 -10.76 38.65
CA GLY A 180 -9.98 -11.76 38.96
C GLY A 180 -10.24 -12.79 37.86
N PHE A 181 -9.68 -12.62 36.65
CA PHE A 181 -9.82 -13.58 35.55
C PHE A 181 -8.59 -14.50 35.44
N ASN A 182 -8.62 -15.61 36.19
CA ASN A 182 -7.67 -16.72 36.05
C ASN A 182 -8.27 -17.82 35.17
N GLN A 183 -7.49 -18.82 34.73
CA GLN A 183 -7.97 -19.86 33.80
C GLN A 183 -9.23 -20.60 34.29
N ASP A 184 -9.44 -20.68 35.60
CA ASP A 184 -10.50 -21.50 36.21
C ASP A 184 -11.57 -20.69 36.96
N ILE A 185 -11.45 -19.35 37.04
CA ILE A 185 -12.36 -18.49 37.83
C ILE A 185 -12.65 -17.21 37.05
N GLU A 186 -13.93 -17.01 36.71
CA GLU A 186 -14.47 -15.82 36.03
C GLU A 186 -15.24 -14.92 37.01
N VAL A 187 -14.66 -14.64 38.17
CA VAL A 187 -15.20 -13.69 39.14
C VAL A 187 -14.37 -12.42 39.02
N GLY A 188 -14.74 -11.55 38.08
CA GLY A 188 -14.01 -10.30 37.88
C GLY A 188 -14.89 -9.12 37.52
N THR A 189 -14.24 -7.96 37.46
CA THR A 189 -14.88 -6.66 37.20
C THR A 189 -15.57 -6.62 35.84
N PRO A 190 -16.60 -5.77 35.65
CA PRO A 190 -17.21 -5.57 34.34
C PRO A 190 -16.15 -5.20 33.29
N LYS A 191 -16.42 -5.59 32.03
CA LYS A 191 -15.55 -5.30 30.89
C LYS A 191 -15.46 -3.79 30.69
N PRO A 192 -14.25 -3.18 30.74
CA PRO A 192 -14.17 -1.74 30.59
C PRO A 192 -14.47 -1.30 29.16
N GLU A 193 -15.25 -0.24 29.04
CA GLU A 193 -15.60 0.38 27.76
C GLU A 193 -14.43 1.22 27.21
N LEU A 194 -14.54 1.64 25.95
CA LEU A 194 -13.53 2.48 25.32
C LEU A 194 -13.28 3.77 26.10
N LYS A 195 -14.35 4.42 26.53
CA LYS A 195 -14.32 5.65 27.32
C LYS A 195 -13.50 5.47 28.60
N GLU A 196 -13.76 4.40 29.33
CA GLU A 196 -13.04 4.07 30.58
C GLU A 196 -11.55 3.84 30.31
N TRP A 197 -11.19 3.13 29.24
CA TRP A 197 -9.78 2.95 28.87
C TRP A 197 -9.08 4.27 28.52
N CYS A 198 -9.78 5.20 27.87
CA CYS A 198 -9.24 6.52 27.55
C CYS A 198 -9.02 7.33 28.84
N HIS A 199 -9.98 7.32 29.77
CA HIS A 199 -9.80 7.95 31.09
C HIS A 199 -8.63 7.34 31.88
N LEU A 200 -8.51 6.00 31.92
CA LEU A 200 -7.40 5.32 32.58
C LEU A 200 -6.05 5.65 31.95
N TYR A 201 -6.00 5.78 30.63
CA TYR A 201 -4.80 6.18 29.90
C TYR A 201 -4.35 7.59 30.30
N CYS A 202 -5.25 8.57 30.23
CA CYS A 202 -4.95 9.97 30.57
C CYS A 202 -4.62 10.14 32.06
N ALA A 203 -5.31 9.44 32.95
CA ALA A 203 -5.09 9.51 34.40
C ALA A 203 -3.80 8.82 34.88
N SER A 204 -3.19 7.95 34.06
CA SER A 204 -1.97 7.23 34.44
C SER A 204 -0.78 8.19 34.64
N PRO A 205 -0.07 8.15 35.79
CA PRO A 205 1.04 9.07 36.10
C PRO A 205 2.34 8.77 35.34
N SER A 206 2.40 7.68 34.59
CA SER A 206 3.59 7.31 33.81
C SER A 206 3.82 8.30 32.66
N MET A 207 5.06 8.81 32.54
CA MET A 207 5.43 9.68 31.42
C MET A 207 5.42 8.91 30.09
N LEU A 208 5.91 7.66 30.08
CA LEU A 208 6.03 6.86 28.85
C LEU A 208 4.81 5.94 28.72
N ARG A 209 3.83 6.33 27.91
CA ARG A 209 2.64 5.52 27.62
C ARG A 209 2.50 5.29 26.12
N ILE A 210 1.90 4.15 25.76
CA ILE A 210 1.51 3.82 24.38
C ILE A 210 0.07 3.34 24.43
N PHE A 211 -0.80 3.98 23.66
CA PHE A 211 -2.13 3.48 23.38
C PHE A 211 -2.16 2.88 21.97
N ARG A 212 -2.49 1.60 21.85
CA ARG A 212 -2.48 0.87 20.59
C ARG A 212 -3.89 0.52 20.18
N LEU A 213 -4.31 1.07 19.05
CA LEU A 213 -5.45 0.60 18.28
C LEU A 213 -4.96 -0.50 17.33
N ARG A 214 -5.55 -1.70 17.42
CA ARG A 214 -5.26 -2.79 16.49
C ARG A 214 -6.40 -2.94 15.50
N ARG A 215 -6.10 -2.91 14.21
CA ARG A 215 -7.03 -3.25 13.14
C ARG A 215 -6.86 -4.73 12.80
N VAL A 216 -7.95 -5.49 12.78
CA VAL A 216 -7.94 -6.93 12.55
C VAL A 216 -8.89 -7.24 11.39
N VAL A 217 -8.37 -7.92 10.37
CA VAL A 217 -9.21 -8.50 9.32
C VAL A 217 -9.73 -9.85 9.81
N THR A 218 -11.05 -10.04 9.84
CA THR A 218 -11.69 -11.27 10.33
C THR A 218 -12.39 -12.02 9.20
N GLY A 219 -12.49 -13.35 9.30
CA GLY A 219 -13.22 -14.17 8.33
C GLY A 219 -12.59 -14.29 6.94
N PHE A 220 -11.31 -13.94 6.77
CA PHE A 220 -10.57 -14.14 5.53
C PHE A 220 -9.94 -15.53 5.48
N ASP A 221 -10.24 -16.31 4.45
CA ASP A 221 -9.67 -17.64 4.25
C ASP A 221 -8.34 -17.59 3.47
N GLU A 222 -7.26 -17.29 4.20
CA GLU A 222 -5.89 -17.21 3.65
C GLU A 222 -5.45 -18.53 2.98
N ASP A 223 -5.80 -19.68 3.58
CA ASP A 223 -5.37 -20.99 3.11
C ASP A 223 -6.05 -21.41 1.81
N LEU A 224 -7.35 -21.12 1.68
CA LEU A 224 -8.09 -21.35 0.43
C LEU A 224 -7.48 -20.55 -0.72
N LEU A 225 -7.32 -19.24 -0.53
CA LEU A 225 -6.80 -18.36 -1.57
C LEU A 225 -5.35 -18.73 -1.94
N LYS A 226 -4.52 -19.04 -0.94
CA LYS A 226 -3.15 -19.51 -1.15
C LYS A 226 -3.09 -20.76 -2.02
N LYS A 227 -3.89 -21.79 -1.72
CA LYS A 227 -3.91 -23.04 -2.51
C LYS A 227 -4.35 -22.81 -3.96
N ARG A 228 -5.36 -21.96 -4.17
CA ARG A 228 -5.84 -21.61 -5.51
C ARG A 228 -4.76 -20.89 -6.33
N LEU A 229 -4.09 -19.90 -5.72
CA LEU A 229 -2.99 -19.16 -6.36
C LEU A 229 -1.77 -20.04 -6.62
N GLU A 230 -1.40 -20.92 -5.69
CA GLU A 230 -0.32 -21.90 -5.90
C GLU A 230 -0.65 -22.82 -7.10
N GLY A 231 -1.88 -23.34 -7.17
CA GLY A 231 -2.33 -24.15 -8.31
C GLY A 231 -2.25 -23.40 -9.64
N LEU A 232 -2.69 -22.13 -9.66
CA LEU A 232 -2.60 -21.26 -10.83
C LEU A 232 -1.16 -21.09 -11.31
N ILE A 233 -0.23 -20.76 -10.41
CA ILE A 233 1.18 -20.55 -10.75
C ILE A 233 1.84 -21.87 -11.19
N ARG A 234 1.46 -23.01 -10.60
CA ARG A 234 1.98 -24.31 -11.04
C ARG A 234 1.50 -24.66 -12.46
N SER A 235 0.30 -24.23 -12.83
CA SER A 235 -0.24 -24.43 -14.19
C SER A 235 0.54 -23.67 -15.28
N THR A 236 1.35 -22.67 -14.92
CA THR A 236 2.24 -21.97 -15.88
C THR A 236 3.57 -22.67 -16.13
N ASN A 237 3.72 -23.93 -15.67
CA ASN A 237 4.97 -24.69 -15.68
C ASN A 237 6.10 -24.08 -14.85
N TYR A 238 5.78 -23.20 -13.90
CA TYR A 238 6.79 -22.67 -12.98
C TYR A 238 7.30 -23.77 -12.03
N ARG A 239 8.61 -24.06 -12.09
CA ARG A 239 9.28 -25.11 -11.29
C ARG A 239 10.01 -24.59 -10.06
N GLY A 240 10.10 -23.28 -9.88
CA GLY A 240 10.77 -22.67 -8.73
C GLY A 240 9.97 -22.79 -7.43
N HIS A 241 10.48 -22.15 -6.38
CA HIS A 241 9.82 -22.05 -5.09
C HIS A 241 8.81 -20.90 -5.09
N ILE A 242 7.59 -21.19 -4.68
CA ILE A 242 6.51 -20.21 -4.59
C ILE A 242 6.32 -19.86 -3.11
N SER A 243 6.26 -18.57 -2.80
CA SER A 243 5.93 -18.04 -1.48
C SER A 243 4.77 -17.07 -1.62
N ILE A 244 3.61 -17.46 -1.09
CA ILE A 244 2.41 -16.62 -1.02
C ILE A 244 2.17 -16.27 0.44
N THR A 245 2.09 -14.97 0.73
CA THR A 245 1.89 -14.44 2.09
C THR A 245 0.86 -13.32 2.07
N PHE A 246 0.18 -13.12 3.20
CA PHE A 246 -0.86 -12.10 3.36
C PHE A 246 -0.47 -11.04 4.41
N PRO A 247 0.57 -10.23 4.17
CA PRO A 247 0.93 -9.19 5.11
C PRO A 247 -0.16 -8.10 5.17
N ILE A 248 -0.35 -7.50 6.34
CA ILE A 248 -1.32 -6.43 6.56
C ILE A 248 -0.55 -5.15 6.93
N GLU A 249 -0.61 -4.17 6.04
CA GLU A 249 -0.13 -2.81 6.30
C GLU A 249 -1.11 -2.05 7.19
N ASP A 250 -0.58 -1.10 7.96
CA ASP A 250 -1.37 -0.25 8.86
C ASP A 250 -2.25 -1.02 9.85
N LYS A 251 -1.82 -2.24 10.20
CA LYS A 251 -2.46 -3.14 11.16
C LYS A 251 -2.60 -2.52 12.55
N ASN A 252 -1.71 -1.61 12.93
CA ASN A 252 -1.74 -1.01 14.26
C ASN A 252 -1.48 0.49 14.18
N VAL A 253 -2.13 1.24 15.07
CA VAL A 253 -1.81 2.64 15.32
C VAL A 253 -1.35 2.75 16.76
N ASP A 254 -0.08 3.07 16.94
CA ASP A 254 0.53 3.32 18.24
C ASP A 254 0.51 4.84 18.50
N LEU A 255 -0.38 5.25 19.39
CA LEU A 255 -0.49 6.61 19.93
C LEU A 255 0.50 6.73 21.09
N PHE A 256 1.57 7.47 20.86
CA PHE A 256 2.61 7.68 21.85
C PHE A 256 2.39 8.97 22.61
N THR A 257 2.80 8.98 23.87
CA THR A 257 2.79 10.22 24.65
C THR A 257 3.79 11.23 24.10
N THR A 258 3.46 12.51 24.16
CA THR A 258 4.30 13.60 23.64
C THR A 258 5.42 13.89 24.62
N ASN A 259 6.50 13.13 24.50
CA ASN A 259 7.71 13.29 25.30
C ASN A 259 8.95 13.31 24.43
N ARG A 260 9.98 14.04 24.87
CA ARG A 260 11.28 14.10 24.18
C ARG A 260 11.86 12.71 23.94
N ILE A 261 11.74 11.82 24.93
CA ILE A 261 12.20 10.42 24.83
C ILE A 261 11.47 9.68 23.70
N ASN A 262 10.14 9.84 23.59
CA ASN A 262 9.34 9.23 22.55
C ASN A 262 9.66 9.80 21.16
N GLN A 263 9.89 11.11 21.06
CA GLN A 263 10.32 11.76 19.82
C GLN A 263 11.72 11.31 19.39
N TRP A 264 12.65 11.18 20.33
CA TRP A 264 14.03 10.77 20.06
C TRP A 264 14.11 9.35 19.52
N ARG A 265 13.36 8.39 20.08
CA ARG A 265 13.39 7.01 19.58
C ARG A 265 12.83 6.85 18.16
N LEU A 266 12.04 7.81 17.69
CA LEU A 266 11.50 7.80 16.32
C LEU A 266 12.51 8.35 15.30
N LYS A 267 13.49 9.14 15.74
CA LYS A 267 14.53 9.68 14.86
C LYS A 267 15.60 8.61 14.58
N THR A 268 15.74 8.23 13.32
CA THR A 268 16.68 7.17 12.88
C THR A 268 18.12 7.48 13.27
N TRP A 269 18.58 8.74 13.20
CA TRP A 269 19.94 9.12 13.57
C TRP A 269 20.24 8.95 15.07
N VAL A 270 19.24 9.21 15.94
CA VAL A 270 19.40 8.99 17.39
C VAL A 270 19.60 7.50 17.66
N ARG A 271 18.82 6.63 17.00
CA ARG A 271 19.02 5.17 17.10
C ARG A 271 20.43 4.76 16.71
N TRP A 272 20.99 5.34 15.64
CA TRP A 272 22.37 5.09 15.22
C TRP A 272 23.40 5.51 16.27
N ILE A 273 23.24 6.67 16.92
CA ILE A 273 24.13 7.07 18.02
C ILE A 273 24.08 6.06 19.18
N PHE A 274 22.89 5.59 19.56
CA PHE A 274 22.73 4.58 20.60
C PHE A 274 23.40 3.24 20.24
N TYR A 275 23.41 2.88 18.95
CA TYR A 275 24.14 1.70 18.46
C TYR A 275 25.66 1.91 18.47
N LEU A 276 26.15 3.06 18.00
CA LEU A 276 27.58 3.37 17.96
C LEU A 276 28.22 3.51 19.35
N THR A 277 27.46 4.08 20.30
CA THR A 277 27.92 4.31 21.68
C THR A 277 27.64 3.12 22.61
N PHE A 278 27.07 2.02 22.09
CA PHE A 278 26.60 0.86 22.87
C PHE A 278 25.56 1.18 23.98
N LEU A 279 25.05 2.41 24.06
CA LEU A 279 24.03 2.82 25.04
C LEU A 279 22.70 2.09 24.88
N TRP A 280 22.47 1.42 23.75
CA TRP A 280 21.29 0.58 23.52
C TRP A 280 21.15 -0.53 24.59
N ILE A 281 22.26 -1.01 25.18
CA ILE A 281 22.24 -2.08 26.20
C ILE A 281 21.48 -1.64 27.47
N PHE A 282 21.60 -0.38 27.88
CA PHE A 282 20.91 0.14 29.07
C PHE A 282 19.57 0.80 28.74
N SER A 283 19.54 1.57 27.66
CA SER A 283 18.36 2.34 27.28
C SER A 283 17.19 1.47 26.84
N TRP A 284 17.43 0.37 26.13
CA TRP A 284 16.34 -0.49 25.67
C TRP A 284 15.62 -1.22 26.80
N PRO A 285 16.31 -1.88 27.76
CA PRO A 285 15.66 -2.42 28.95
C PRO A 285 14.95 -1.34 29.76
N TYR A 286 15.57 -0.17 29.96
CA TYR A 286 14.94 0.94 30.67
C TYR A 286 13.64 1.37 29.99
N LEU A 287 13.66 1.63 28.67
CA LEU A 287 12.47 2.00 27.92
C LEU A 287 11.41 0.90 27.97
N PHE A 288 11.82 -0.36 27.89
CA PHE A 288 10.91 -1.49 27.99
C PHE A 288 10.17 -1.52 29.33
N PHE A 289 10.88 -1.37 30.45
CA PHE A 289 10.26 -1.39 31.79
C PHE A 289 9.56 -0.08 32.16
N ALA A 290 10.01 1.07 31.65
CA ALA A 290 9.39 2.36 31.94
C ALA A 290 8.09 2.58 31.14
N THR A 291 7.97 1.97 29.96
CA THR A 291 6.84 2.21 29.06
C THR A 291 5.60 1.40 29.45
N LYS A 292 4.52 2.08 29.82
CA LYS A 292 3.20 1.49 30.01
C LYS A 292 2.49 1.32 28.66
N ARG A 293 1.95 0.14 28.41
CA ARG A 293 1.30 -0.19 27.13
C ARG A 293 -0.18 -0.46 27.35
N TYR A 294 -1.01 0.05 26.46
CA TYR A 294 -2.45 -0.16 26.41
C TYR A 294 -2.79 -0.72 25.03
N SER A 295 -2.98 -2.03 24.93
CA SER A 295 -3.36 -2.72 23.69
C SER A 295 -4.76 -3.31 23.88
N VAL A 296 -5.71 -2.43 24.15
CA VAL A 296 -7.05 -2.77 24.68
C VAL A 296 -8.17 -2.59 23.68
N VAL A 297 -7.89 -1.99 22.51
CA VAL A 297 -8.90 -1.67 21.49
C VAL A 297 -8.58 -2.40 20.19
N LYS A 298 -9.61 -3.03 19.62
CA LYS A 298 -9.56 -3.71 18.32
C LYS A 298 -10.64 -3.15 17.41
N ALA A 299 -10.25 -2.71 16.21
CA ALA A 299 -11.17 -2.43 15.11
C ALA A 299 -11.23 -3.67 14.23
N GLU A 300 -12.38 -4.35 14.23
CA GLU A 300 -12.63 -5.54 13.42
C GLU A 300 -13.18 -5.12 12.06
N TRP A 301 -12.51 -5.59 11.02
CA TRP A 301 -12.87 -5.40 9.62
C TRP A 301 -13.19 -6.77 9.03
N PRO A 302 -14.46 -7.19 9.04
CA PRO A 302 -14.82 -8.50 8.52
C PRO A 302 -14.67 -8.54 7.00
N PHE A 303 -13.92 -9.52 6.51
CA PHE A 303 -13.96 -9.94 5.12
C PHE A 303 -15.18 -10.84 4.87
N SER A 304 -15.42 -11.74 5.82
CA SER A 304 -16.68 -12.46 5.96
C SER A 304 -17.12 -12.50 7.42
N SER A 305 -18.42 -12.59 7.64
CA SER A 305 -19.04 -12.82 8.94
C SER A 305 -19.87 -14.09 8.87
N SER A 306 -19.79 -14.95 9.88
CA SER A 306 -20.67 -16.12 9.97
C SER A 306 -21.97 -15.70 10.63
N ASP A 307 -23.10 -15.91 9.95
CA ASP A 307 -24.42 -15.73 10.53
C ASP A 307 -24.67 -16.79 11.63
N GLY A 308 -25.66 -16.57 12.50
CA GLY A 308 -26.03 -17.51 13.58
C GLY A 308 -26.39 -18.91 13.08
N HIS A 309 -26.70 -19.05 11.79
CA HIS A 309 -26.95 -20.31 11.10
C HIS A 309 -25.69 -20.95 10.47
N GLY A 310 -24.51 -20.37 10.66
CA GLY A 310 -23.24 -20.87 10.12
C GLY A 310 -22.98 -20.48 8.66
N ASN A 311 -23.86 -19.72 8.02
CA ASN A 311 -23.67 -19.24 6.66
C ASN A 311 -22.68 -18.08 6.62
N LYS A 312 -21.66 -18.16 5.76
CA LYS A 312 -20.72 -17.05 5.55
C LYS A 312 -21.38 -15.94 4.73
N ARG A 313 -21.51 -14.76 5.32
CA ARG A 313 -21.89 -13.53 4.65
C ARG A 313 -20.62 -12.72 4.35
N TYR A 314 -20.35 -12.51 3.07
CA TYR A 314 -19.20 -11.72 2.64
C TYR A 314 -19.53 -10.22 2.66
N THR A 315 -18.54 -9.40 2.99
CA THR A 315 -18.69 -7.95 3.00
C THR A 315 -18.84 -7.39 1.58
N THR A 316 -18.08 -7.93 0.64
CA THR A 316 -18.07 -7.45 -0.75
C THR A 316 -18.06 -8.60 -1.75
N ILE A 317 -17.03 -9.45 -1.69
CA ILE A 317 -16.82 -10.59 -2.58
C ILE A 317 -16.20 -11.74 -1.80
N SER A 318 -16.44 -12.97 -2.26
CA SER A 318 -15.77 -14.14 -1.69
C SER A 318 -14.32 -14.26 -2.16
N GLU A 319 -13.50 -15.05 -1.47
CA GLU A 319 -12.12 -15.34 -1.89
C GLU A 319 -12.09 -16.04 -3.26
N GLU A 320 -13.07 -16.89 -3.55
CA GLU A 320 -13.21 -17.54 -4.86
C GLU A 320 -13.57 -16.53 -5.94
N GLN A 321 -14.52 -15.64 -5.70
CA GLN A 321 -14.88 -14.58 -6.66
C GLN A 321 -13.72 -13.61 -6.89
N TRP A 322 -12.96 -13.27 -5.84
CA TRP A 322 -11.75 -12.47 -5.97
C TRP A 322 -10.71 -13.18 -6.84
N PHE A 323 -10.50 -14.48 -6.62
CA PHE A 323 -9.60 -15.29 -7.44
C PHE A 323 -10.07 -15.34 -8.90
N GLU A 324 -11.33 -15.67 -9.16
CA GLU A 324 -11.89 -15.73 -10.52
C GLU A 324 -11.75 -14.39 -11.25
N ARG A 325 -11.90 -13.26 -10.54
CA ARG A 325 -11.72 -11.93 -11.13
C ARG A 325 -10.28 -11.66 -11.59
N TRP A 326 -9.29 -12.13 -10.84
CA TRP A 326 -7.90 -11.70 -11.02
C TRP A 326 -6.94 -12.80 -11.52
N HIS A 327 -7.35 -14.06 -11.54
CA HIS A 327 -6.46 -15.19 -11.86
C HIS A 327 -5.81 -15.06 -13.25
N VAL A 328 -6.54 -14.60 -14.27
CA VAL A 328 -5.98 -14.39 -15.63
C VAL A 328 -4.88 -13.33 -15.60
N GLY A 329 -5.11 -12.21 -14.91
CA GLY A 329 -4.13 -11.13 -14.77
C GLY A 329 -2.88 -11.59 -14.02
N ILE A 330 -3.06 -12.30 -12.91
CA ILE A 330 -1.95 -12.85 -12.12
C ILE A 330 -1.14 -13.84 -12.96
N ARG A 331 -1.81 -14.75 -13.69
CA ARG A 331 -1.15 -15.72 -14.57
C ARG A 331 -0.27 -15.02 -15.60
N ARG A 332 -0.78 -13.98 -16.26
CA ARG A 332 -0.04 -13.20 -17.26
C ARG A 332 1.15 -12.45 -16.63
N LEU A 333 0.96 -11.82 -15.47
CA LEU A 333 2.05 -11.14 -14.75
C LEU A 333 3.17 -12.10 -14.33
N VAL A 334 2.84 -13.34 -13.96
CA VAL A 334 3.83 -14.38 -13.67
C VAL A 334 4.65 -14.74 -14.91
N LEU A 335 3.99 -14.89 -16.07
CA LEU A 335 4.65 -15.17 -17.34
C LEU A 335 5.55 -14.00 -17.79
N ASP A 336 5.09 -12.78 -17.56
CA ASP A 336 5.82 -11.52 -17.83
C ASP A 336 6.99 -11.27 -16.86
N ARG A 337 7.19 -12.14 -15.84
CA ARG A 337 8.19 -11.96 -14.77
C ARG A 337 8.06 -10.61 -14.08
N PHE A 338 6.82 -10.17 -13.84
CA PHE A 338 6.55 -8.87 -13.26
C PHE A 338 7.09 -8.77 -11.83
N GLU A 339 7.67 -7.62 -11.51
CA GLU A 339 8.14 -7.28 -10.17
C GLU A 339 7.58 -5.92 -9.74
N GLY A 340 6.71 -5.94 -8.72
CA GLY A 340 6.18 -4.73 -8.11
C GLY A 340 4.74 -4.88 -7.63
N GLU A 341 4.11 -3.73 -7.44
CA GLU A 341 2.70 -3.63 -7.08
C GLU A 341 1.82 -3.63 -8.32
N ALA A 342 0.80 -4.49 -8.32
CA ALA A 342 -0.21 -4.55 -9.37
C ALA A 342 -1.49 -3.89 -8.85
N SER A 343 -1.77 -2.68 -9.33
CA SER A 343 -3.05 -2.01 -9.10
C SER A 343 -4.19 -2.73 -9.83
N GLU A 344 -5.44 -2.52 -9.39
CA GLU A 344 -6.61 -3.10 -10.05
C GLU A 344 -6.68 -2.69 -11.54
N GLU A 345 -6.37 -1.43 -11.86
CA GLU A 345 -6.32 -0.92 -13.23
C GLU A 345 -5.24 -1.61 -14.06
N HIS A 346 -4.05 -1.82 -13.48
CA HIS A 346 -2.98 -2.53 -14.17
C HIS A 346 -3.38 -3.98 -14.47
N LEU A 347 -4.00 -4.67 -13.52
CA LEU A 347 -4.51 -6.03 -13.72
C LEU A 347 -5.59 -6.09 -14.80
N GLN A 348 -6.54 -5.14 -14.80
CA GLN A 348 -7.56 -5.04 -15.85
C GLN A 348 -6.92 -4.84 -17.23
N GLY A 349 -5.93 -3.94 -17.34
CA GLY A 349 -5.19 -3.74 -18.59
C GLY A 349 -4.45 -4.98 -19.05
N VAL A 350 -3.86 -5.76 -18.13
CA VAL A 350 -3.21 -7.04 -18.45
C VAL A 350 -4.22 -8.09 -18.89
N ILE A 351 -5.42 -8.14 -18.29
CA ILE A 351 -6.51 -9.05 -18.66
C ILE A 351 -7.10 -8.71 -20.04
N ALA A 352 -7.19 -7.42 -20.36
CA ALA A 352 -7.73 -6.96 -21.65
C ALA A 352 -6.84 -7.27 -22.87
N ARG A 353 -5.58 -7.71 -22.66
CA ARG A 353 -4.69 -8.06 -23.77
C ARG A 353 -5.26 -9.22 -24.60
N PRO A 354 -5.15 -9.16 -25.95
CA PRO A 354 -5.80 -10.12 -26.86
C PRO A 354 -5.16 -11.51 -26.85
N ALA A 355 -3.89 -11.62 -26.45
CA ALA A 355 -3.16 -12.88 -26.38
C ALA A 355 -2.44 -13.01 -25.04
N ASP A 356 -2.32 -14.26 -24.56
CA ASP A 356 -1.49 -14.57 -23.40
C ASP A 356 0.00 -14.42 -23.78
N PRO A 357 0.86 -13.96 -22.85
CA PRO A 357 2.30 -14.04 -23.05
C PRO A 357 2.71 -15.48 -23.34
N PRO A 358 3.67 -15.72 -24.26
CA PRO A 358 4.10 -17.07 -24.59
C PRO A 358 4.59 -17.78 -23.34
N MET A 359 4.14 -19.00 -23.12
CA MET A 359 4.63 -19.80 -21.99
C MET A 359 6.14 -20.02 -22.14
N PRO A 360 6.93 -19.90 -21.05
CA PRO A 360 8.35 -20.19 -21.08
C PRO A 360 8.61 -21.59 -21.64
N GLY A 361 9.26 -21.66 -22.81
CA GLY A 361 9.55 -22.92 -23.50
C GLY A 361 8.54 -23.34 -24.57
N THR A 362 7.47 -22.57 -24.80
CA THR A 362 6.55 -22.76 -25.94
C THR A 362 6.92 -21.77 -27.04
N ILE A 363 7.70 -22.20 -28.02
CA ILE A 363 7.93 -21.41 -29.24
C ILE A 363 6.70 -21.61 -30.13
N GLN A 364 5.88 -20.58 -30.32
CA GLN A 364 4.89 -20.56 -31.41
C GLN A 364 5.59 -20.01 -32.64
N THR A 365 6.23 -20.87 -33.43
CA THR A 365 6.53 -20.50 -34.81
C THR A 365 5.20 -20.59 -35.56
N GLY A 366 4.65 -19.46 -36.00
CA GLY A 366 3.35 -19.40 -36.68
C GLY A 366 3.33 -20.04 -38.07
N HIS A 367 4.10 -21.11 -38.31
CA HIS A 367 4.23 -21.82 -39.58
C HIS A 367 4.16 -23.33 -39.31
N GLY A 368 3.12 -23.99 -39.82
CA GLY A 368 2.77 -25.39 -39.53
C GLY A 368 3.70 -26.48 -40.09
N GLY A 369 5.02 -26.30 -40.06
CA GLY A 369 5.96 -27.25 -40.65
C GLY A 369 7.37 -27.33 -40.07
N LEU A 370 7.76 -26.55 -39.05
CA LEU A 370 9.16 -26.48 -38.62
C LEU A 370 9.38 -26.47 -37.08
N ASP A 371 8.59 -27.21 -36.31
CA ASP A 371 8.71 -27.25 -34.84
C ASP A 371 9.67 -28.32 -34.28
N ASN A 372 10.56 -28.93 -35.09
CA ASN A 372 11.47 -29.99 -34.60
C ASN A 372 12.94 -29.60 -34.46
N ALA A 373 13.29 -28.33 -34.56
CA ALA A 373 14.65 -27.88 -34.29
C ALA A 373 14.65 -26.51 -33.61
N VAL A 374 15.22 -26.47 -32.39
CA VAL A 374 16.22 -25.48 -31.93
C VAL A 374 16.14 -25.41 -30.40
N GLY A 375 16.99 -26.21 -29.74
CA GLY A 375 17.24 -26.19 -28.29
C GLY A 375 18.44 -25.35 -27.87
N LEU A 376 18.81 -24.29 -28.62
CA LEU A 376 20.11 -23.62 -28.42
C LEU A 376 20.08 -22.08 -28.41
N LEU A 377 18.93 -21.45 -28.13
CA LEU A 377 18.82 -19.98 -28.09
C LEU A 377 18.15 -19.43 -26.81
N THR A 378 18.28 -20.14 -25.68
CA THR A 378 17.79 -19.69 -24.37
C THR A 378 18.74 -18.76 -23.61
N GLN A 379 19.89 -18.39 -24.17
CA GLN A 379 20.86 -17.47 -23.54
C GLN A 379 20.79 -16.01 -24.05
N GLY A 380 20.05 -15.72 -25.12
CA GLY A 380 20.04 -14.38 -25.75
C GLY A 380 19.03 -13.37 -25.19
N PHE A 381 17.97 -13.83 -24.52
CA PHE A 381 16.85 -12.94 -24.11
C PHE A 381 17.03 -12.20 -22.79
N GLN A 382 18.11 -12.43 -22.04
CA GLN A 382 18.41 -11.67 -20.82
C GLN A 382 18.89 -10.23 -21.09
N VAL A 383 19.25 -9.90 -22.33
CA VAL A 383 19.77 -8.57 -22.70
C VAL A 383 18.67 -7.66 -23.26
N ALA A 384 17.61 -8.20 -23.85
CA ALA A 384 16.60 -7.41 -24.55
C ALA A 384 15.61 -6.66 -23.63
N SER A 385 15.33 -7.18 -22.43
CA SER A 385 14.44 -6.50 -21.46
C SER A 385 15.12 -5.38 -20.66
N ALA A 386 16.46 -5.35 -20.63
CA ALA A 386 17.25 -4.29 -20.01
C ALA A 386 17.37 -3.03 -20.89
N ILE A 387 17.19 -3.17 -22.22
CA ILE A 387 17.30 -2.04 -23.17
C ILE A 387 15.96 -1.30 -23.34
N SER A 388 14.83 -1.96 -23.08
CA SER A 388 13.50 -1.34 -23.15
C SER A 388 13.17 -0.43 -21.95
N ARG A 389 13.94 -0.50 -20.86
CA ARG A 389 13.83 0.43 -19.73
C ARG A 389 14.96 1.43 -19.87
N GLY A 390 14.65 2.57 -20.47
CA GLY A 390 15.57 3.70 -20.64
C GLY A 390 16.07 4.20 -19.30
N ASP A 391 17.13 3.58 -18.81
CA ASP A 391 17.85 3.96 -17.61
C ASP A 391 19.21 4.55 -18.00
N ASN A 392 19.51 5.72 -17.45
CA ASN A 392 20.62 6.57 -17.85
C ASN A 392 21.98 5.90 -17.57
N LEU A 393 22.56 5.25 -18.59
CA LEU A 393 23.96 4.81 -18.60
C LEU A 393 24.89 6.01 -18.84
N ALA A 394 25.02 6.84 -17.81
CA ALA A 394 26.02 7.90 -17.73
C ALA A 394 26.69 7.91 -16.35
N ARG A 395 27.33 6.80 -15.97
CA ARG A 395 28.45 6.80 -15.00
C ARG A 395 29.07 5.42 -14.90
N GLY A 396 30.35 5.31 -15.28
CA GLY A 396 31.19 4.16 -14.91
C GLY A 396 31.83 3.38 -16.07
N LEU A 397 32.33 4.06 -17.09
CA LEU A 397 33.30 3.49 -18.03
C LEU A 397 34.59 4.30 -17.93
N GLN A 398 35.41 3.99 -16.93
CA GLN A 398 36.82 4.40 -16.92
C GLN A 398 37.65 3.36 -16.17
N GLY A 399 38.65 2.82 -16.87
CA GLY A 399 39.58 1.77 -16.43
C GLY A 399 39.37 0.50 -17.26
N GLY A 400 40.04 0.24 -18.37
CA GLY A 400 41.44 0.57 -18.70
C GLY A 400 42.16 -0.77 -18.90
N TRP A 401 42.40 -1.12 -20.16
CA TRP A 401 43.03 -2.36 -20.62
C TRP A 401 44.51 -2.47 -20.24
N GLY A 402 45.03 -3.69 -20.04
CA GLY A 402 46.47 -3.96 -20.10
C GLY A 402 46.91 -5.31 -19.52
N TYR A 403 47.45 -6.17 -20.38
CA TYR A 403 48.10 -7.46 -20.11
C TYR A 403 49.58 -7.29 -19.68
N ASP A 404 50.17 -8.40 -19.22
CA ASP A 404 51.60 -8.74 -19.04
C ASP A 404 52.40 -8.06 -17.90
N CYS A 405 52.61 -8.81 -16.81
CA CYS A 405 53.86 -9.47 -16.36
C CYS A 405 53.51 -10.37 -15.16
#